data_AF-A0A955TTS7-F1
#
_entry.id   AF-A0A955TTS7-F1
#
_cell.length_a   1.000
_cell.length_b   1.000
_cell.length_c   1.000
_cell.angle_alpha   90.00
_cell.angle_beta   90.00
_cell.angle_gamma   90.00
#
_symmetry.space_group_name_H-M   'P 1'
#
loop_
_entity.id
_entity.type
_entity.pdbx_description
1 polymer ?
#
loop_
_entity_poly.entity_id
_entity_poly.type
_entity_poly.pdbx_seq_one_letter_code
_entity_poly.pdbx_strand_id
1 'polypeptide(L)'
;MAYLDMPKRSSKTKKKKNPTDINLLAAQIVGAATGPAEDPTDKDQPEKNPAAVALGRLGGLKGGKARAEKLSAKKRSQIAKKAAETRWKKKG
;
A
#
# COMPACT_ATOMS: atom_id res chain seq x y z
N MET A 1 -6.89 19.20 31.19
CA MET A 1 -5.94 18.26 30.57
C MET A 1 -6.73 17.41 29.57
N ALA A 2 -7.03 17.96 28.39
CA ALA A 2 -7.96 17.36 27.44
C ALA A 2 -7.24 16.32 26.58
N TYR A 3 -7.58 15.04 26.78
CA TYR A 3 -7.24 13.95 25.88
C TYR A 3 -8.01 14.16 24.57
N LEU A 4 -7.36 14.78 23.59
CA LEU A 4 -7.84 14.81 22.22
C LEU A 4 -7.85 13.37 21.70
N ASP A 5 -9.02 12.94 21.25
CA ASP A 5 -9.30 11.68 20.57
C ASP A 5 -8.29 11.44 19.44
N MET A 6 -7.23 10.68 19.75
CA MET A 6 -6.14 10.43 18.82
C MET A 6 -6.54 9.25 17.91
N PRO A 7 -6.69 9.46 16.59
CA PRO A 7 -7.21 8.43 15.70
C PRO A 7 -6.33 7.19 15.70
N LYS A 8 -6.94 6.03 15.93
CA LYS A 8 -6.28 4.71 16.13
C LYS A 8 -5.49 4.21 14.91
N ARG A 9 -5.60 4.87 13.75
CA ARG A 9 -4.88 4.55 12.51
C ARG A 9 -4.71 5.78 11.62
N SER A 10 -3.51 5.98 11.07
CA SER A 10 -3.30 6.87 9.93
C SER A 10 -3.91 6.22 8.68
N SER A 11 -5.16 6.56 8.36
CA SER A 11 -5.77 6.15 7.10
C SER A 11 -6.37 7.37 6.39
N LYS A 12 -5.54 8.05 5.61
CA LYS A 12 -5.99 8.90 4.50
C LYS A 12 -5.12 8.63 3.27
N THR A 13 -5.27 7.45 2.68
CA THR A 13 -5.02 7.31 1.24
C THR A 13 -6.34 7.56 0.54
N LYS A 14 -6.58 8.83 0.15
CA LYS A 14 -7.62 9.12 -0.84
C LYS A 14 -7.21 8.39 -2.11
N LYS A 15 -7.79 7.22 -2.36
CA LYS A 15 -7.57 6.48 -3.60
C LYS A 15 -8.11 7.37 -4.71
N LYS A 16 -7.22 7.93 -5.56
CA LYS A 16 -7.64 8.69 -6.74
C LYS A 16 -8.51 7.74 -7.57
N LYS A 17 -9.81 7.99 -7.61
CA LYS A 17 -10.75 7.20 -8.42
C LYS A 17 -10.69 7.80 -9.82
N ASN A 18 -10.43 6.96 -10.82
CA ASN A 18 -10.65 7.36 -12.20
C ASN A 18 -12.14 7.73 -12.34
N PRO A 19 -12.48 8.78 -13.11
CA PRO A 19 -13.86 9.14 -13.34
C PRO A 19 -14.58 7.97 -14.02
N THR A 20 -15.79 7.65 -13.54
CA THR A 20 -16.63 6.61 -14.14
C THR A 20 -17.16 7.05 -15.51
N ASP A 21 -17.27 8.36 -15.73
CA ASP A 21 -17.71 8.96 -16.98
C ASP A 21 -16.65 8.78 -18.08
N ILE A 22 -17.09 8.32 -19.26
CA ILE A 22 -16.25 7.98 -20.40
C ILE A 22 -15.57 9.23 -20.99
N ASN A 23 -16.25 10.36 -21.06
CA ASN A 23 -15.71 11.60 -21.63
C ASN A 23 -14.64 12.17 -20.70
N LEU A 24 -14.90 12.15 -19.39
CA LEU A 24 -13.90 12.57 -18.39
C LEU A 24 -12.68 11.63 -18.42
N LEU A 25 -12.89 10.33 -18.61
CA LEU A 25 -11.79 9.38 -18.74
C LEU A 25 -10.97 9.62 -20.01
N ALA A 26 -11.63 9.86 -21.15
CA ALA A 26 -10.97 10.16 -22.42
C ALA A 26 -10.13 11.45 -22.31
N ALA A 27 -10.68 12.51 -21.72
CA ALA A 27 -9.96 13.75 -21.46
C ALA A 27 -8.73 13.53 -20.57
N GLN A 28 -8.86 12.72 -19.51
CA GLN A 28 -7.75 12.37 -18.61
C GLN A 28 -6.66 11.57 -19.32
N ILE A 29 -7.02 10.60 -20.17
CA ILE A 29 -6.06 9.79 -20.94
C ILE A 29 -5.28 10.67 -21.92
N VAL A 30 -5.97 11.54 -22.65
CA VAL A 30 -5.33 12.47 -23.59
C VAL A 30 -4.39 13.40 -22.83
N GLY A 31 -4.84 14.00 -21.73
CA GLY A 31 -3.98 14.88 -20.92
C GLY A 31 -2.75 14.16 -20.34
N ALA A 32 -2.88 12.90 -19.92
CA ALA A 32 -1.74 12.11 -19.45
C ALA A 32 -0.76 11.72 -20.57
N ALA A 33 -1.25 11.58 -21.81
CA ALA A 33 -0.43 11.20 -22.96
C ALA A 33 0.26 12.39 -23.63
N THR A 34 -0.34 13.59 -23.54
CA THR A 34 0.17 14.81 -24.18
C THR A 34 0.84 15.77 -23.21
N GLY A 35 0.58 15.64 -21.91
CA GLY A 35 1.21 16.43 -20.88
C GLY A 35 2.72 16.13 -20.76
N PRO A 36 3.50 17.08 -20.22
CA PRO A 36 4.89 16.78 -19.86
C PRO A 36 4.92 15.58 -18.92
N ALA A 37 5.94 14.73 -19.06
CA ALA A 37 6.16 13.60 -18.17
C ALA A 37 6.47 14.12 -16.76
N GLU A 38 5.43 14.48 -16.01
CA GLU A 38 5.55 14.70 -14.59
C GLU A 38 5.73 13.33 -13.96
N ASP A 39 6.95 13.04 -13.51
CA ASP A 39 7.19 11.88 -12.67
C ASP A 39 6.18 11.93 -11.51
N PRO A 40 5.38 10.87 -11.29
CA PRO A 40 4.37 10.84 -10.23
C PRO A 40 5.00 10.81 -8.82
N THR A 41 6.28 11.13 -8.71
CA THR A 41 7.03 11.22 -7.47
C THR A 41 6.73 12.54 -6.75
N ASP A 42 5.98 12.39 -5.66
CA ASP A 42 6.18 13.10 -4.40
C ASP A 42 5.73 14.57 -4.24
N LYS A 43 4.95 15.17 -5.14
CA LYS A 43 4.51 16.56 -4.90
C LYS A 43 3.30 16.71 -3.97
N ASP A 44 2.46 15.68 -3.83
CA ASP A 44 1.20 15.74 -3.04
C ASP A 44 1.05 14.62 -2.00
N GLN A 45 2.12 13.89 -1.66
CA GLN A 45 2.02 12.92 -0.58
C GLN A 45 2.09 13.68 0.75
N PRO A 46 1.07 13.58 1.62
CA PRO A 46 1.16 14.19 2.93
C PRO A 46 2.41 13.66 3.63
N GLU A 47 3.30 14.57 4.05
CA GLU A 47 4.52 14.23 4.77
C GLU A 47 4.14 13.36 5.96
N LYS A 48 4.65 12.13 5.96
CA LYS A 48 4.38 11.18 7.05
C LYS A 48 5.11 11.68 8.29
N ASN A 49 4.45 11.62 9.45
CA ASN A 49 5.09 11.95 10.72
C ASN A 49 6.41 11.16 10.88
N PRO A 50 7.57 11.82 11.01
CA PRO A 50 8.87 11.16 11.00
C PRO A 50 9.05 10.18 12.17
N ALA A 51 8.46 10.48 13.34
CA ALA A 51 8.49 9.59 14.49
C ALA A 51 7.71 8.29 14.20
N ALA A 52 6.57 8.37 13.51
CA ALA A 52 5.79 7.20 13.13
C ALA A 52 6.53 6.32 12.10
N VAL A 53 7.27 6.93 11.17
CA VAL A 53 8.11 6.21 10.20
C VAL A 53 9.23 5.47 10.90
N ALA A 54 9.95 6.14 11.81
CA ALA A 54 11.04 5.55 12.59
C ALA A 54 10.54 4.36 13.44
N LEU A 55 9.41 4.54 14.14
CA LEU A 55 8.79 3.48 14.94
C LEU A 55 8.38 2.29 14.07
N GLY A 56 7.71 2.54 12.95
CA GLY A 56 7.30 1.50 12.00
C GLY A 56 8.48 0.68 11.49
N ARG A 57 9.61 1.33 11.17
CA ARG A 57 10.85 0.66 10.77
C ARG A 57 11.40 -0.23 11.88
N LEU A 58 11.51 0.29 13.11
CA LEU A 58 12.02 -0.47 14.25
C LEU A 58 11.15 -1.71 14.53
N GLY A 59 9.82 -1.55 14.52
CA GLY A 59 8.88 -2.65 14.68
C GLY A 59 8.99 -3.68 13.56
N GLY A 60 9.16 -3.25 12.31
CA GLY A 60 9.34 -4.13 11.15
C GLY A 60 10.62 -4.98 11.23
N LEU A 61 11.74 -4.37 11.63
CA LEU A 61 13.02 -5.09 11.80
C LEU A 61 12.91 -6.20 12.85
N LYS A 62 12.29 -5.91 13.99
CA LYS A 62 12.08 -6.90 15.06
C LYS A 62 11.04 -7.96 14.67
N GLY A 63 9.88 -7.53 14.19
CA GLY A 63 8.76 -8.41 13.88
C GLY A 63 9.01 -9.32 12.68
N GLY A 64 9.71 -8.83 11.66
CA GLY A 64 10.08 -9.59 10.47
C GLY A 64 11.00 -10.77 10.80
N LYS A 65 12.08 -10.50 11.56
CA LYS A 65 13.00 -11.55 12.04
C LYS A 65 12.28 -12.60 12.89
N ALA A 66 11.50 -12.16 13.88
CA ALA A 66 10.74 -13.07 14.73
C ALA A 66 9.74 -13.93 13.95
N ARG A 67 9.09 -13.39 12.90
CA ARG A 67 8.20 -14.17 12.04
C ARG A 67 8.96 -15.20 11.20
N ALA A 68 10.13 -14.83 10.70
CA ALA A 68 10.97 -15.73 9.91
C ALA A 68 11.44 -16.93 10.74
N GLU A 69 11.91 -16.68 11.96
CA GLU A 69 12.38 -17.72 12.90
C GLU A 69 11.24 -18.67 13.33
N LYS A 70 10.03 -18.16 13.53
CA LYS A 70 8.86 -18.97 13.91
C LYS A 70 8.35 -19.90 12.79
N LEU A 71 8.76 -19.68 11.54
CA LEU A 71 8.26 -20.45 10.39
C LEU A 71 9.20 -21.61 10.05
N SER A 72 8.75 -22.83 10.34
CA SER A 72 9.42 -24.05 9.88
C SER A 72 9.38 -24.20 8.36
N ALA A 73 10.30 -24.98 7.79
CA ALA A 73 10.36 -25.27 6.36
C ALA A 73 9.03 -25.81 5.81
N LYS A 74 8.37 -26.70 6.56
CA LYS A 74 7.04 -27.24 6.20
C LYS A 74 5.97 -26.14 6.12
N LYS A 75 5.91 -25.26 7.12
CA LYS A 75 4.96 -24.13 7.13
C LYS A 75 5.24 -23.15 5.98
N ARG A 76 6.51 -22.86 5.69
CA ARG A 76 6.89 -22.04 4.53
C ARG A 76 6.41 -22.64 3.20
N SER A 77 6.63 -23.94 3.01
CA SER A 77 6.16 -24.66 1.81
C SER A 77 4.63 -24.63 1.68
N GLN A 78 3.90 -24.84 2.77
CA GLN A 78 2.43 -24.76 2.77
C GLN A 78 1.92 -23.37 2.40
N ILE A 79 2.52 -22.31 2.95
CA ILE A 79 2.18 -20.92 2.60
C ILE A 79 2.42 -20.66 1.11
N ALA A 80 3.57 -21.11 0.57
CA ALA A 80 3.90 -20.95 -0.84
C ALA A 80 2.90 -21.66 -1.77
N LYS A 81 2.52 -22.91 -1.45
CA LYS A 81 1.49 -23.66 -2.19
C LYS A 81 0.15 -22.92 -2.20
N LYS A 82 -0.32 -22.48 -1.04
CA LYS A 82 -1.57 -21.72 -0.92
C LYS A 82 -1.53 -20.40 -1.72
N ALA A 83 -0.39 -19.72 -1.72
CA ALA A 83 -0.21 -18.50 -2.51
C ALA A 83 -0.25 -18.78 -4.02
N ALA A 84 0.42 -19.85 -4.47
CA ALA A 84 0.40 -20.28 -5.86
C ALA A 84 -1.02 -20.68 -6.29
N GLU A 85 -1.71 -21.50 -5.51
CA GLU A 85 -3.12 -21.85 -5.73
C GLU A 85 -3.97 -20.59 -5.84
N THR A 86 -3.86 -19.63 -4.92
CA THR A 86 -4.66 -18.40 -4.97
C THR A 86 -4.38 -17.58 -6.23
N ARG A 87 -3.12 -17.50 -6.65
CA ARG A 87 -2.71 -16.76 -7.85
C ARG A 87 -3.19 -17.42 -9.14
N TRP A 88 -3.13 -18.75 -9.20
CA TRP A 88 -3.40 -19.54 -10.40
C TRP A 88 -4.78 -20.17 -10.44
N LYS A 89 -5.57 -20.07 -9.37
CA LYS A 89 -6.97 -20.47 -9.37
C LYS A 89 -7.69 -19.57 -10.36
N LYS A 90 -7.87 -20.08 -11.58
CA LYS A 90 -8.79 -19.50 -12.57
C LYS A 90 -10.12 -19.29 -11.85
N LYS A 91 -10.53 -18.03 -11.70
CA LYS A 91 -11.95 -17.73 -11.63
C LYS A 91 -12.49 -18.03 -13.01
N GLY A 92 -13.05 -19.23 -13.16
CA GLY A 92 -14.15 -19.42 -14.10
C GLY A 92 -15.35 -18.65 -13.58
#